data_AF-A0A139QA95-F1
#
_entry.id   AF-A0A139QA95-F1
#
_cell.length_a   1.000
_cell.length_b   1.000
_cell.length_c   1.000
_cell.angle_alpha   90.00
_cell.angle_beta   90.00
_cell.angle_gamma   90.00
#
_symmetry.space_group_name_H-M   'P 1'
#
loop_
_entity.id
_entity.type
_entity.pdbx_description
1 polymer ?
#
loop_
_entity_poly.entity_id
_entity_poly.type
_entity_poly.pdbx_seq_one_letter_code
_entity_poly.pdbx_strand_id
1 'polypeptide(L)'
;MEKVHMKIGINKLPILLNPWNGERILDNFIGINDDNVFDGVLFSSNIQNHYLYPMNIIVCKGANHSQLSARYQNKGETVINEIKNFTSLYDKVKFDGANYIKVEDNAIIEMEYDENILFYSGVIFELGRYLLGGNYSNSDILGSYLNL
;
A
#
# COMPACT_ATOMS: atom_id res chain seq x y z
N MET A 1 23.22 6.70 -9.20
CA MET A 1 21.91 7.40 -9.22
C MET A 1 21.28 7.21 -7.86
N GLU A 2 21.02 8.28 -7.12
CA GLU A 2 20.16 8.20 -5.93
C GLU A 2 18.76 7.76 -6.38
N LYS A 3 18.18 6.78 -5.68
CA LYS A 3 16.78 6.43 -5.87
C LYS A 3 15.95 7.57 -5.32
N VAL A 4 15.24 8.28 -6.19
CA VAL A 4 14.29 9.30 -5.76
C VAL A 4 13.13 8.57 -5.08
N HIS A 5 12.99 8.81 -3.78
CA HIS A 5 11.93 8.24 -2.96
C HIS A 5 10.75 9.21 -2.89
N MET A 6 9.53 8.72 -3.13
CA MET A 6 8.34 9.53 -2.95
C MET A 6 7.99 9.56 -1.46
N LYS A 7 8.20 10.72 -0.83
CA LYS A 7 7.88 10.97 0.58
C LYS A 7 6.38 11.13 0.79
N ILE A 8 5.84 10.55 1.85
CA ILE A 8 4.43 10.68 2.22
C ILE A 8 4.26 10.70 3.74
N GLY A 9 3.30 11.49 4.25
CA GLY A 9 2.96 11.47 5.66
C GLY A 9 2.49 10.09 6.12
N ILE A 10 2.93 9.64 7.30
CA ILE A 10 2.82 8.24 7.72
C ILE A 10 1.40 7.66 7.70
N ASN A 11 0.38 8.51 7.91
CA ASN A 11 -1.03 8.15 7.93
C ASN A 11 -1.85 8.66 6.73
N LYS A 12 -1.20 9.20 5.69
CA LYS A 12 -1.93 9.74 4.54
C LYS A 12 -2.56 8.66 3.65
N LEU A 13 -1.95 7.48 3.58
CA LEU A 13 -2.49 6.29 2.91
C LEU A 13 -2.58 5.12 3.90
N PRO A 14 -3.51 4.16 3.69
CA PRO A 14 -3.45 2.85 4.32
C PRO A 14 -2.11 2.14 4.01
N ILE A 15 -1.48 1.58 5.04
CA ILE A 15 -0.27 0.77 4.90
C ILE A 15 -0.51 -0.59 5.56
N LEU A 16 -0.35 -1.67 4.79
CA LEU A 16 -0.36 -3.04 5.30
C LEU A 16 1.02 -3.38 5.84
N LEU A 17 1.19 -3.25 7.15
CA LEU A 17 2.49 -3.35 7.82
C LEU A 17 2.89 -4.78 8.20
N ASN A 18 1.95 -5.65 8.57
CA ASN A 18 2.22 -7.03 8.99
C ASN A 18 3.39 -7.16 10.02
N PRO A 19 3.33 -6.47 11.17
CA PRO A 19 4.32 -6.65 12.25
C PRO A 19 4.25 -8.08 12.79
N TRP A 20 5.41 -8.68 13.11
CA TRP A 20 5.50 -10.11 13.41
C TRP A 20 6.19 -10.47 14.74
N ASN A 21 6.70 -9.47 15.49
CA ASN A 21 7.45 -9.70 16.73
C ASN A 21 6.98 -8.72 17.80
N GLY A 22 6.42 -9.25 18.90
CA GLY A 22 5.83 -8.46 19.97
C GLY A 22 6.83 -7.56 20.70
N GLU A 23 8.00 -8.07 21.07
CA GLU A 23 9.05 -7.28 21.73
C GLU A 23 9.47 -6.10 20.85
N ARG A 24 9.70 -6.35 19.56
CA ARG A 24 10.03 -5.29 18.60
C ARG A 24 8.91 -4.26 18.44
N ILE A 25 7.64 -4.66 18.55
CA ILE A 25 6.53 -3.69 18.57
C ILE A 25 6.67 -2.79 19.79
N LEU A 26 6.83 -3.37 20.98
CA LEU A 26 6.95 -2.62 22.23
C LEU A 26 8.17 -1.68 22.21
N ASP A 27 9.32 -2.18 21.78
CA ASP A 27 10.56 -1.40 21.67
C ASP A 27 10.39 -0.20 20.74
N ASN A 28 9.71 -0.39 19.60
CA ASN A 28 9.45 0.71 18.66
C ASN A 28 8.37 1.67 19.19
N PHE A 29 7.37 1.21 19.95
CA PHE A 29 6.42 2.11 20.61
C PHE A 29 7.07 2.98 21.69
N ILE A 30 8.07 2.46 22.40
CA ILE A 30 8.84 3.23 23.38
C ILE A 30 9.79 4.19 22.65
N GLY A 31 10.51 3.68 21.64
CA GLY A 31 11.57 4.41 20.94
C GLY A 31 11.06 5.48 19.98
N ILE A 32 9.89 5.32 19.38
CA ILE A 32 9.30 6.28 18.44
C ILE A 32 8.19 7.05 19.16
N ASN A 33 8.46 8.32 19.44
CA ASN A 33 7.63 9.19 20.26
C ASN A 33 7.81 10.67 19.85
N ASP A 34 7.32 11.59 20.68
CA ASP A 34 7.34 13.02 20.39
C ASP A 34 8.74 13.64 20.33
N ASP A 35 9.70 13.06 21.06
CA ASP A 35 11.11 13.50 21.08
C ASP A 35 11.96 12.76 20.03
N ASN A 36 11.47 11.63 19.51
CA ASN A 36 12.14 10.84 18.48
C ASN A 36 11.14 10.40 17.40
N VAL A 37 10.76 11.37 16.55
CA VAL A 37 9.80 11.17 15.47
C VAL A 37 10.41 10.31 14.37
N PHE A 38 9.64 9.35 13.86
CA PHE A 38 10.07 8.50 12.74
C PHE A 38 10.32 9.31 11.46
N ASP A 39 11.53 9.18 10.93
CA ASP A 39 11.96 9.78 9.66
C ASP A 39 12.23 8.68 8.61
N GLY A 40 11.25 8.44 7.75
CA GLY A 40 11.40 7.44 6.70
C GLY A 40 12.34 7.83 5.55
N VAL A 41 12.72 9.10 5.41
CA VAL A 41 13.71 9.51 4.41
C VAL A 41 15.10 9.14 4.90
N LEU A 42 15.42 9.49 6.15
CA LEU A 42 16.69 9.16 6.79
C LEU A 42 16.94 7.65 6.84
N PHE A 43 15.90 6.86 7.12
CA PHE A 43 15.98 5.40 7.21
C PHE A 43 15.44 4.66 5.97
N SER A 44 15.41 5.33 4.81
CA SER A 44 14.85 4.81 3.56
C SER A 44 15.49 3.49 3.07
N SER A 45 16.74 3.21 3.45
CA SER A 45 17.44 1.96 3.13
C SER A 45 16.79 0.71 3.74
N ASN A 46 16.04 0.87 4.84
CA ASN A 46 15.33 -0.21 5.52
C ASN A 46 13.83 -0.26 5.17
N ILE A 47 13.33 0.73 4.43
CA ILE A 47 11.91 0.83 4.06
C ILE A 47 11.69 0.21 2.70
N GLN A 48 10.67 -0.65 2.63
CA GLN A 48 10.23 -1.28 1.39
C GLN A 48 8.71 -1.17 1.30
N ASN A 49 8.24 -0.08 0.73
CA ASN A 49 6.83 0.24 0.56
C ASN A 49 6.47 0.23 -0.92
N HIS A 50 5.54 -0.65 -1.27
CA HIS A 50 5.03 -0.82 -2.62
C HIS A 50 3.62 -0.24 -2.67
N TYR A 51 3.46 0.90 -3.33
CA TYR A 51 2.15 1.51 -3.54
C TYR A 51 1.42 0.80 -4.68
N LEU A 52 0.20 0.32 -4.41
CA LEU A 52 -0.64 -0.38 -5.39
C LEU A 52 -1.61 0.63 -6.01
N TYR A 53 -1.27 1.13 -7.20
CA TYR A 53 -2.17 1.98 -7.97
C TYR A 53 -3.15 1.11 -8.76
N PRO A 54 -4.45 1.40 -8.77
CA PRO A 54 -5.20 2.53 -8.19
C PRO A 54 -5.82 2.24 -6.82
N MET A 55 -5.50 1.10 -6.20
CA MET A 55 -6.12 0.64 -4.94
C MET A 55 -5.89 1.58 -3.75
N ASN A 56 -4.96 2.55 -3.87
CA ASN A 56 -4.62 3.51 -2.83
C ASN A 56 -4.16 2.86 -1.52
N ILE A 57 -3.45 1.73 -1.62
CA ILE A 57 -2.87 1.00 -0.47
C ILE A 57 -1.38 0.83 -0.68
N ILE A 58 -0.61 0.92 0.40
CA ILE A 58 0.80 0.57 0.42
C ILE A 58 0.95 -0.81 1.07
N VAL A 59 1.70 -1.70 0.41
CA VAL A 59 2.16 -2.96 1.01
C VAL A 59 3.58 -2.78 1.51
N CYS A 60 3.77 -2.90 2.82
CA CYS A 60 5.06 -2.77 3.47
C CYS A 60 5.74 -4.13 3.60
N LYS A 61 7.00 -4.20 3.18
CA LYS A 61 7.88 -5.37 3.25
C LYS A 61 9.11 -5.16 4.13
N GLY A 62 9.34 -3.94 4.61
CA GLY A 62 10.51 -3.56 5.41
C GLY A 62 10.17 -2.43 6.39
N ALA A 63 10.86 -2.40 7.53
CA ALA A 63 10.63 -1.43 8.60
C ALA A 63 9.16 -1.38 9.11
N ASN A 64 8.48 -2.53 9.12
CA ASN A 64 7.07 -2.63 9.51
C ASN A 64 6.79 -2.24 10.96
N HIS A 65 7.63 -2.65 11.92
CA HIS A 65 7.45 -2.33 13.34
C HIS A 65 7.60 -0.83 13.62
N SER A 66 8.60 -0.19 13.04
CA SER A 66 8.85 1.25 13.22
C SER A 66 7.75 2.08 12.56
N GLN A 67 7.32 1.69 11.35
CA GLN A 67 6.20 2.36 10.68
C GLN A 67 4.88 2.17 11.44
N LEU A 68 4.63 1.01 12.06
CA LEU A 68 3.47 0.80 12.93
C LEU A 68 3.43 1.81 14.08
N SER A 69 4.58 2.00 14.72
CA SER A 69 4.75 2.91 15.85
C SER A 69 4.53 4.36 15.44
N ALA A 70 5.12 4.77 14.32
CA ALA A 70 4.91 6.09 13.74
C ALA A 70 3.43 6.34 13.37
N ARG A 71 2.75 5.34 12.80
CA ARG A 71 1.31 5.42 12.51
C ARG A 71 0.48 5.58 13.79
N TYR A 72 0.81 4.84 14.85
CA TYR A 72 0.13 4.94 16.14
C TYR A 72 0.29 6.34 16.75
N GLN A 73 1.50 6.91 16.68
CA GLN A 73 1.76 8.29 17.12
C GLN A 73 1.13 9.36 16.22
N ASN A 74 0.65 8.97 15.03
CA ASN A 74 0.16 9.88 13.99
C ASN A 74 1.14 11.01 13.63
N LYS A 75 2.44 10.69 13.67
CA LYS A 75 3.54 11.63 13.42
C LYS A 75 4.64 10.98 12.60
N GLY A 76 5.31 11.78 11.80
CA GLY A 76 6.39 11.36 10.92
C GLY A 76 5.95 11.04 9.50
N GLU A 77 6.90 10.56 8.73
CA GLU A 77 6.77 10.34 7.29
C GLU A 77 7.42 9.02 6.88
N THR A 78 6.96 8.47 5.77
CA THR A 78 7.57 7.31 5.14
C THR A 78 7.85 7.60 3.67
N VAL A 79 8.48 6.64 3.01
CA VAL A 79 8.75 6.69 1.58
C VAL A 79 8.02 5.59 0.85
N ILE A 80 7.68 5.83 -0.42
CA ILE A 80 7.26 4.81 -1.38
C ILE A 80 8.48 4.50 -2.25
N ASN A 81 8.83 3.22 -2.33
CA ASN A 81 10.00 2.74 -3.06
C ASN A 81 9.63 2.23 -4.46
N GLU A 82 8.39 1.75 -4.62
CA GLU A 82 7.90 1.16 -5.86
C GLU A 82 6.42 1.47 -6.06
N ILE A 83 6.05 1.79 -7.30
CA ILE A 83 4.66 1.93 -7.72
C ILE A 83 4.33 0.71 -8.58
N LYS A 84 3.34 -0.07 -8.13
CA LYS A 84 2.76 -1.16 -8.92
C LYS A 84 1.46 -0.68 -9.53
N ASN A 85 1.46 -0.49 -10.84
CA ASN A 85 0.30 -0.02 -11.60
C ASN A 85 -0.52 -1.19 -12.14
N PHE A 86 -1.75 -1.33 -11.64
CA PHE A 86 -2.70 -2.38 -12.03
C PHE A 86 -3.76 -1.90 -13.03
N THR A 87 -3.69 -0.65 -13.51
CA THR A 87 -4.72 -0.04 -14.38
C THR A 87 -5.08 -0.92 -15.57
N SER A 88 -4.07 -1.45 -16.26
CA SER A 88 -4.26 -2.28 -17.46
C SER A 88 -4.90 -3.65 -17.18
N LEU A 89 -4.94 -4.11 -15.93
CA LEU A 89 -5.63 -5.34 -15.58
C LEU A 89 -7.14 -5.14 -15.48
N TYR A 90 -7.62 -3.94 -15.17
CA TYR A 90 -9.05 -3.70 -15.04
C TYR A 90 -9.82 -3.88 -16.35
N ASP A 91 -9.17 -3.66 -17.50
CA ASP A 91 -9.78 -3.91 -18.81
C ASP A 91 -9.93 -5.41 -19.12
N LYS A 92 -9.18 -6.26 -18.40
CA LYS A 92 -9.03 -7.69 -18.72
C LYS A 92 -9.60 -8.61 -17.66
N VAL A 93 -9.66 -8.16 -16.41
CA VAL A 93 -10.03 -8.96 -15.25
C VAL A 93 -11.01 -8.19 -14.39
N LYS A 94 -12.03 -8.86 -13.87
CA LYS A 94 -12.94 -8.38 -12.82
C LYS A 94 -13.06 -9.42 -11.71
N PHE A 95 -13.38 -9.02 -10.49
CA PHE A 95 -13.76 -9.93 -9.42
C PHE A 95 -15.27 -9.93 -9.26
N ASP A 96 -15.90 -11.11 -9.25
CA ASP A 96 -17.37 -11.23 -9.19
C ASP A 96 -17.93 -11.41 -7.77
N GLY A 97 -17.06 -11.36 -6.76
CA GLY A 97 -17.40 -11.64 -5.35
C GLY A 97 -16.92 -13.00 -4.87
N ALA A 98 -16.55 -13.91 -5.78
CA ALA A 98 -15.99 -15.23 -5.46
C ALA A 98 -14.69 -15.51 -6.23
N ASN A 99 -14.64 -15.16 -7.52
CA ASN A 99 -13.56 -15.49 -8.42
C ASN A 99 -13.09 -14.27 -9.22
N TYR A 100 -11.85 -14.33 -9.68
CA TYR A 100 -11.39 -13.46 -10.75
C TYR A 100 -11.90 -14.02 -12.09
N ILE A 101 -12.44 -13.14 -12.91
CA ILE A 101 -13.12 -13.42 -14.17
C ILE A 101 -12.44 -12.62 -15.26
N LYS A 102 -12.12 -13.29 -16.37
CA LYS A 102 -11.67 -12.61 -17.58
C LYS A 102 -12.82 -11.82 -18.20
N VAL A 103 -12.57 -10.58 -18.59
CA VAL A 103 -13.59 -9.72 -19.19
C VAL A 103 -13.93 -10.17 -20.62
N GLU A 104 -12.96 -10.74 -21.34
CA GLU A 104 -13.10 -11.10 -22.77
C GLU A 104 -14.17 -12.17 -23.03
N ASP A 105 -14.23 -13.20 -22.19
CA ASP A 105 -15.05 -14.41 -22.38
C ASP A 105 -15.81 -14.84 -21.12
N ASN A 106 -15.70 -14.08 -20.02
CA ASN A 106 -16.22 -14.42 -18.70
C ASN A 106 -15.68 -15.75 -18.12
N ALA A 107 -14.53 -16.24 -18.60
CA ALA A 107 -13.91 -17.42 -18.02
C ALA A 107 -13.37 -17.12 -16.61
N ILE A 108 -13.50 -18.09 -15.71
CA ILE A 108 -12.88 -18.05 -14.38
C ILE A 108 -11.35 -18.17 -14.54
N ILE A 109 -10.62 -17.31 -13.83
CA ILE A 109 -9.18 -17.43 -13.66
C ILE A 109 -8.95 -18.30 -12.43
N GLU A 110 -8.63 -19.58 -12.66
CA GLU A 110 -8.34 -20.49 -11.56
C GLU A 110 -7.06 -20.07 -10.84
N MET A 111 -7.15 -19.97 -9.52
CA MET A 111 -6.01 -19.68 -8.66
C MET A 111 -6.02 -20.60 -7.44
N GLU A 112 -4.85 -21.16 -7.12
CA GLU A 112 -4.67 -22.00 -5.94
C GLU A 112 -4.30 -21.13 -4.72
N TYR A 113 -5.31 -20.56 -4.06
CA TYR A 113 -5.16 -19.80 -2.81
C TYR A 113 -6.28 -20.13 -1.82
N ASP A 114 -6.04 -19.83 -0.54
CA ASP A 114 -7.09 -19.86 0.48
C ASP A 114 -8.27 -18.96 0.08
N GLU A 115 -9.49 -19.44 0.30
CA GLU A 115 -10.72 -18.74 -0.10
C GLU A 115 -10.82 -17.33 0.50
N ASN A 116 -10.35 -17.12 1.74
CA ASN A 116 -10.37 -15.79 2.35
C ASN A 116 -9.34 -14.88 1.68
N ILE A 117 -8.15 -15.39 1.36
CA ILE A 117 -7.11 -14.62 0.65
C ILE A 117 -7.64 -14.21 -0.73
N LEU A 118 -8.26 -15.14 -1.45
CA LEU A 118 -8.90 -14.87 -2.73
C LEU A 118 -9.97 -13.78 -2.60
N PHE A 119 -10.87 -13.92 -1.64
CA PHE A 119 -11.94 -12.95 -1.41
C PHE A 119 -11.40 -11.55 -1.07
N TYR A 120 -10.54 -11.41 -0.07
CA TYR A 120 -10.03 -10.09 0.34
C TYR A 120 -9.15 -9.44 -0.73
N SER A 121 -8.35 -10.23 -1.47
CA SER A 121 -7.59 -9.69 -2.60
C SER A 121 -8.51 -9.21 -3.72
N GLY A 122 -9.61 -9.94 -3.99
CA GLY A 122 -10.64 -9.55 -4.95
C GLY A 122 -11.35 -8.25 -4.57
N VAL A 123 -11.72 -8.11 -3.29
CA VAL A 123 -12.33 -6.88 -2.76
C VAL A 123 -11.38 -5.68 -2.89
N ILE A 124 -10.10 -5.84 -2.51
CA ILE A 124 -9.10 -4.77 -2.66
C ILE A 124 -8.88 -4.42 -4.14
N PHE A 125 -8.87 -5.41 -5.02
CA PHE A 125 -8.75 -5.18 -6.45
C PHE A 125 -9.92 -4.34 -6.98
N GLU A 126 -11.17 -4.70 -6.67
CA GLU A 126 -12.35 -3.96 -7.14
C GLU A 126 -12.52 -2.58 -6.49
N LEU A 127 -12.01 -2.37 -5.27
CA LEU A 127 -11.87 -1.03 -4.71
C LEU A 127 -11.05 -0.14 -5.65
N GLY A 128 -9.95 -0.66 -6.20
CA GLY A 128 -9.16 0.10 -7.17
C GLY A 128 -9.94 0.43 -8.46
N ARG A 129 -10.80 -0.48 -8.96
CA ARG A 129 -11.68 -0.17 -10.11
C ARG A 129 -12.65 0.96 -9.76
N TYR A 130 -13.28 0.88 -8.59
CA TYR A 130 -14.21 1.90 -8.11
C TYR A 130 -13.53 3.28 -8.00
N LEU A 131 -12.30 3.32 -7.47
CA LEU A 131 -11.51 4.55 -7.35
C LEU A 131 -11.11 5.15 -8.70
N LEU A 132 -10.91 4.34 -9.74
CA LEU A 132 -10.68 4.84 -11.10
C LEU A 132 -11.95 5.42 -11.75
N GLY A 133 -13.11 4.80 -11.50
CA GLY A 133 -14.37 5.13 -12.16
C GLY A 133 -15.14 6.30 -11.53
N GLY A 134 -14.98 6.52 -10.22
CA GLY A 134 -15.42 7.77 -9.59
C GLY A 134 -14.41 8.87 -9.89
N ASN A 135 -14.85 10.12 -10.09
CA ASN A 135 -13.97 11.31 -10.25
C ASN A 135 -13.11 11.63 -8.99
N TYR A 136 -12.68 10.63 -8.23
CA TYR A 136 -11.61 10.69 -7.26
C TYR A 136 -10.31 10.80 -8.05
N SER A 137 -10.06 11.98 -8.62
CA SER A 137 -8.83 12.23 -9.35
C SER A 137 -7.66 11.96 -8.40
N ASN A 138 -6.95 10.87 -8.66
CA ASN A 138 -5.69 10.55 -8.00
C ASN A 138 -4.64 11.65 -8.23
N SER A 139 -4.95 12.72 -8.99
CA SER A 139 -4.20 13.97 -9.10
C SER A 139 -3.85 14.59 -7.74
N ASP A 140 -4.68 14.41 -6.72
CA ASP A 140 -4.42 15.08 -5.44
C ASP A 140 -3.38 14.31 -4.59
N ILE A 141 -3.31 12.99 -4.77
CA ILE A 141 -2.39 12.09 -4.04
C ILE A 141 -1.13 11.77 -4.84
N LEU A 142 -1.21 11.73 -6.18
CA LEU A 142 -0.08 11.47 -7.06
C LEU A 142 0.33 12.71 -7.85
N GLY A 143 -0.58 13.58 -8.26
CA GLY A 143 -0.22 14.81 -9.00
C GLY A 143 0.50 15.87 -8.14
N SER A 144 0.50 15.73 -6.81
CA SER A 144 1.38 16.50 -5.92
C SER A 144 2.79 15.89 -5.77
N TYR A 145 3.00 14.63 -6.22
CA TYR A 145 4.24 13.87 -6.03
C TYR A 145 4.88 13.33 -7.32
N LEU A 146 4.12 13.31 -8.42
CA LEU A 146 4.51 13.00 -9.77
C LEU A 146 4.27 14.27 -10.60
N ASN A 147 5.26 15.15 -10.66
CA ASN A 147 5.41 15.99 -11.84
C ASN A 147 5.72 15.03 -13.00
N LEU A 148 4.68 14.55 -13.66
CA LEU A 148 4.73 14.04 -15.04
C LEU A 148 4.44 15.21 -15.98
#